data_AF-A0A1I4HVY7-F1
#
_entry.id   AF-A0A1I4HVY7-F1
#
_cell.length_a   1.000
_cell.length_b   1.000
_cell.length_c   1.000
_cell.angle_alpha   90.00
_cell.angle_beta   90.00
_cell.angle_gamma   90.00
#
_symmetry.space_group_name_H-M   'P 1'
#
loop_
_entity.id
_entity.type
_entity.pdbx_description
1 polymer ?
#
loop_
_entity_poly.entity_id
_entity_poly.type
_entity_poly.pdbx_seq_one_letter_code
_entity_poly.pdbx_strand_id
1 'polypeptide(L)'
;MLDFFQNFNPITQTLIATLFTWGMTALGASLVFATKTINQRLMDSMLGFAGGVMIAASYWSLLGPAIELSGDNAIGTWFPSAFGFLLGGIFLWGIDKVLPHLHPNTPVDKAEGIYQEKRKRSTLLVLAITLHNIPEGLAVGIAFGALANGGTEASLAGAITLALGIGIQNFPEGVAVSMPLRAEGISRSKSFQYGQFSGMVEPIAAVIGAIAVSFIEPLLPYALSFAAGAMIFVVVEEVIPSSQEKGNKDLASMSLMIGFVLMMILDVALG
;
A
#
# COMPACT_ATOMS: atom_id res chain seq x y z
N MET A 1 0.56 -23.72 12.54
CA MET A 1 1.08 -22.77 11.54
C MET A 1 1.38 -21.43 12.19
N LEU A 2 0.45 -20.87 13.00
CA LEU A 2 0.69 -19.67 13.82
C LEU A 2 1.83 -19.85 14.84
N ASP A 3 1.90 -20.99 15.54
CA ASP A 3 2.99 -21.27 16.49
C ASP A 3 4.39 -21.27 15.84
N PHE A 4 4.48 -21.69 14.56
CA PHE A 4 5.72 -21.66 13.80
C PHE A 4 6.12 -20.22 13.44
N PHE A 5 5.15 -19.38 13.10
CA PHE A 5 5.36 -17.99 12.75
C PHE A 5 5.75 -17.13 13.98
N GLN A 6 5.15 -17.41 15.14
CA GLN A 6 5.44 -16.73 16.41
C GLN A 6 6.88 -16.94 16.91
N ASN A 7 7.52 -18.05 16.54
CA ASN A 7 8.90 -18.34 16.95
C ASN A 7 9.96 -17.50 16.22
N PHE A 8 9.58 -16.76 15.18
CA PHE A 8 10.49 -15.88 14.46
C PHE A 8 10.61 -14.52 15.13
N ASN A 9 11.80 -13.89 15.01
CA ASN A 9 11.97 -12.48 15.38
C ASN A 9 11.02 -11.59 14.53
N PRO A 10 10.48 -10.49 15.09
CA PRO A 10 9.65 -9.51 14.37
C PRO A 10 10.15 -9.08 12.99
N ILE A 11 11.45 -8.95 12.78
CA ILE A 11 12.03 -8.61 11.47
C ILE A 11 11.81 -9.73 10.45
N THR A 12 11.97 -10.99 10.87
CA THR A 12 11.72 -12.15 10.00
C THR A 12 10.23 -12.31 9.71
N GLN A 13 9.36 -12.05 10.70
CA GLN A 13 7.91 -12.02 10.49
C GLN A 13 7.53 -10.94 9.48
N THR A 14 8.10 -9.73 9.62
CA THR A 14 7.95 -8.62 8.66
C THR A 14 8.34 -9.04 7.25
N LEU A 15 9.49 -9.70 7.10
CA LEU A 15 9.97 -10.13 5.79
C LEU A 15 9.06 -11.19 5.18
N ILE A 16 8.58 -12.17 5.96
CA ILE A 16 7.64 -13.18 5.47
C ILE A 16 6.32 -12.53 5.05
N ALA A 17 5.78 -11.63 5.87
CA ALA A 17 4.54 -10.93 5.58
C ALA A 17 4.65 -10.09 4.29
N THR A 18 5.77 -9.39 4.09
CA THR A 18 5.97 -8.57 2.89
C THR A 18 6.41 -9.33 1.65
N LEU A 19 7.03 -10.49 1.80
CA LEU A 19 7.18 -11.43 0.69
C LEU A 19 5.82 -11.96 0.23
N PHE A 20 4.85 -12.11 1.14
CA PHE A 20 3.48 -12.43 0.79
C PHE A 20 2.80 -11.28 0.05
N THR A 21 2.87 -10.03 0.55
CA THR A 21 2.24 -8.88 -0.14
C THR A 21 2.85 -8.63 -1.52
N TRP A 22 4.18 -8.63 -1.63
CA TRP A 22 4.87 -8.60 -2.93
C TRP A 22 4.49 -9.78 -3.82
N GLY A 23 4.36 -10.98 -3.25
CA GLY A 23 3.90 -12.17 -3.95
C GLY A 23 2.51 -12.01 -4.56
N MET A 24 1.61 -11.27 -3.88
CA MET A 24 0.28 -10.93 -4.41
C MET A 24 0.36 -9.92 -5.56
N THR A 25 1.25 -8.92 -5.48
CA THR A 25 1.56 -8.02 -6.60
C THR A 25 2.06 -8.80 -7.81
N ALA A 26 3.00 -9.74 -7.60
CA ALA A 26 3.50 -10.62 -8.64
C ALA A 26 2.40 -11.53 -9.21
N LEU A 27 1.51 -12.04 -8.36
CA LEU A 27 0.38 -12.89 -8.77
C LEU A 27 -0.59 -12.10 -9.65
N GLY A 28 -0.95 -10.87 -9.27
CA GLY A 28 -1.74 -9.97 -10.12
C GLY A 28 -1.04 -9.71 -11.46
N ALA A 29 0.25 -9.38 -11.42
CA ALA A 29 1.04 -9.11 -12.62
C ALA A 29 1.14 -10.32 -13.57
N SER A 30 0.97 -11.55 -13.07
CA SER A 30 1.03 -12.77 -13.86
C SER A 30 -0.13 -12.93 -14.86
N LEU A 31 -1.22 -12.16 -14.72
CA LEU A 31 -2.35 -12.20 -15.66
C LEU A 31 -1.96 -11.89 -17.11
N VAL A 32 -0.85 -11.18 -17.33
CA VAL A 32 -0.30 -10.91 -18.67
C VAL A 32 0.07 -12.19 -19.45
N PHE A 33 0.25 -13.31 -18.75
CA PHE A 33 0.50 -14.62 -19.38
C PHE A 33 -0.79 -15.26 -19.89
N ALA A 34 -1.91 -15.02 -19.21
CA ALA A 34 -3.22 -15.58 -19.56
C ALA A 34 -3.95 -14.73 -20.63
N THR A 35 -3.89 -13.41 -20.52
CA THR A 35 -4.61 -12.49 -21.43
C THR A 35 -3.74 -11.32 -21.88
N LYS A 36 -4.11 -10.69 -23.00
CA LYS A 36 -3.48 -9.45 -23.51
C LYS A 36 -4.18 -8.19 -23.01
N THR A 37 -5.48 -8.27 -22.71
CA THR A 37 -6.33 -7.13 -22.34
C THR A 37 -7.27 -7.53 -21.21
N ILE A 38 -7.72 -6.55 -20.45
CA ILE A 38 -8.72 -6.72 -19.39
C ILE A 38 -9.89 -5.77 -19.64
N ASN A 39 -11.08 -6.16 -19.18
CA ASN A 39 -12.25 -5.29 -19.27
C ASN A 39 -12.04 -4.05 -18.39
N GLN A 40 -12.29 -2.86 -18.93
CA GLN A 40 -12.13 -1.61 -18.21
C GLN A 40 -12.99 -1.53 -16.94
N ARG A 41 -14.23 -2.06 -16.98
CA ARG A 41 -15.10 -2.12 -15.79
C ARG A 41 -14.47 -2.93 -14.68
N LEU A 42 -13.80 -4.03 -15.03
CA LEU A 42 -13.11 -4.87 -14.05
C LEU A 42 -11.88 -4.15 -13.49
N MET A 43 -11.08 -3.47 -14.33
CA MET A 43 -9.94 -2.67 -13.88
C MET A 43 -10.38 -1.56 -12.92
N ASP A 44 -11.40 -0.79 -13.29
CA ASP A 44 -11.94 0.30 -12.47
C ASP A 44 -12.51 -0.22 -11.13
N SER A 45 -13.20 -1.36 -11.16
CA SER A 45 -13.63 -2.06 -9.94
C SER A 45 -12.46 -2.51 -9.06
N MET A 46 -11.41 -3.08 -9.65
CA MET A 46 -10.23 -3.57 -8.92
C MET A 46 -9.50 -2.40 -8.23
N LEU A 47 -9.30 -1.28 -8.93
CA LEU A 47 -8.70 -0.07 -8.37
C LEU A 47 -9.57 0.56 -7.28
N GLY A 48 -10.89 0.67 -7.52
CA GLY A 48 -11.81 1.18 -6.51
C GLY A 48 -11.78 0.33 -5.24
N PHE A 49 -11.85 -0.99 -5.39
CA PHE A 49 -11.73 -1.95 -4.29
C PHE A 49 -10.41 -1.79 -3.53
N ALA A 50 -9.28 -1.65 -4.22
CA ALA A 50 -7.99 -1.44 -3.59
C ALA A 50 -7.95 -0.16 -2.75
N GLY A 51 -8.44 0.97 -3.30
CA GLY A 51 -8.56 2.22 -2.56
C GLY A 51 -9.44 2.10 -1.32
N GLY A 52 -10.51 1.30 -1.39
CA GLY A 52 -11.37 1.01 -0.24
C GLY A 52 -10.63 0.29 0.89
N VAL A 53 -9.89 -0.76 0.54
CA VAL A 53 -9.06 -1.53 1.48
C VAL A 53 -8.02 -0.61 2.14
N MET A 54 -7.32 0.21 1.35
CA MET A 54 -6.28 1.12 1.86
C MET A 54 -6.84 2.17 2.82
N ILE A 55 -8.01 2.77 2.52
CA ILE A 55 -8.65 3.75 3.42
C ILE A 55 -9.01 3.10 4.76
N ALA A 56 -9.64 1.92 4.71
CA ALA A 56 -10.01 1.21 5.93
C ALA A 56 -8.75 0.80 6.74
N ALA A 57 -7.75 0.21 6.11
CA ALA A 57 -6.49 -0.15 6.77
C ALA A 57 -5.80 1.06 7.41
N SER A 58 -5.84 2.22 6.75
CA SER A 58 -5.29 3.48 7.28
C SER A 58 -5.93 3.91 8.60
N TYR A 59 -7.23 3.65 8.78
CA TYR A 59 -7.90 3.96 10.04
C TYR A 59 -7.73 2.82 11.07
N TRP A 60 -8.27 1.65 10.77
CA TRP A 60 -8.40 0.57 11.75
C TRP A 60 -7.07 -0.07 12.14
N SER A 61 -6.19 -0.31 11.16
CA SER A 61 -4.94 -1.00 11.43
C SER A 61 -3.78 -0.06 11.77
N LEU A 62 -3.93 1.25 11.57
CA LEU A 62 -2.86 2.23 11.76
C LEU A 62 -3.24 3.39 12.69
N LEU A 63 -4.20 4.25 12.31
CA LEU A 63 -4.55 5.44 13.12
C LEU A 63 -5.21 5.10 14.46
N GLY A 64 -6.14 4.14 14.49
CA GLY A 64 -6.79 3.68 15.71
C GLY A 64 -5.76 3.22 16.74
N PRO A 65 -4.91 2.23 16.41
CA PRO A 65 -3.82 1.79 17.26
C PRO A 65 -2.86 2.91 17.66
N ALA A 66 -2.54 3.83 16.75
CA ALA A 66 -1.68 4.98 17.08
C ALA A 66 -2.30 5.93 18.12
N ILE A 67 -3.61 6.17 18.06
CA ILE A 67 -4.33 7.00 19.04
C ILE A 67 -4.35 6.30 20.39
N GLU A 68 -4.60 5.00 20.42
CA GLU A 68 -4.60 4.19 21.65
C GLU A 68 -3.23 4.18 22.33
N LEU A 69 -2.16 3.98 21.54
CA LEU A 69 -0.77 4.04 22.02
C LEU A 69 -0.36 5.44 22.52
N SER A 70 -1.12 6.48 22.20
CA SER A 70 -0.84 7.87 22.60
C SER A 70 -1.51 8.28 23.92
N GLY A 71 -2.11 7.34 24.66
CA GLY A 71 -2.88 7.57 25.89
C GLY A 71 -2.25 8.52 26.91
N ASP A 72 -0.94 8.38 27.14
CA ASP A 72 -0.20 9.13 28.16
C ASP A 72 0.55 10.36 27.62
N ASN A 73 0.24 10.80 26.39
CA ASN A 73 0.93 11.94 25.78
C ASN A 73 0.56 13.27 26.47
N ALA A 74 1.57 14.06 26.87
CA ALA A 74 1.40 15.30 27.61
C ALA A 74 0.58 16.40 26.90
N ILE A 75 0.55 16.40 25.56
CA ILE A 75 -0.23 17.38 24.76
C ILE A 75 -1.65 16.88 24.53
N GLY A 76 -1.83 15.56 24.41
CA GLY A 76 -3.10 14.89 24.17
C GLY A 76 -2.94 13.69 23.23
N THR A 77 -3.84 12.72 23.36
CA THR A 77 -3.81 11.46 22.61
C THR A 77 -3.90 11.63 21.09
N TRP A 78 -4.48 12.75 20.62
CA TRP A 78 -4.61 13.07 19.21
C TRP A 78 -3.31 13.61 18.58
N PHE A 79 -2.37 14.12 19.37
CA PHE A 79 -1.23 14.87 18.84
C PHE A 79 -0.26 14.01 18.02
N PRO A 80 0.23 12.85 18.52
CA PRO A 80 1.12 12.01 17.73
C PRO A 80 0.49 11.57 16.42
N SER A 81 -0.80 11.22 16.46
CA SER A 81 -1.50 10.76 15.26
C SER A 81 -1.72 11.86 14.24
N ALA A 82 -2.15 13.05 14.67
CA ALA A 82 -2.31 14.19 13.77
C ALA A 82 -0.98 14.62 13.15
N PHE A 83 0.09 14.69 13.96
CA PHE A 83 1.41 15.06 13.49
C PHE A 83 1.99 14.04 12.52
N GLY A 84 1.98 12.76 12.89
CA GLY A 84 2.47 11.67 12.05
C GLY A 84 1.71 11.62 10.72
N PHE A 85 0.37 11.68 10.76
CA PHE A 85 -0.47 11.65 9.57
C PHE A 85 -0.16 12.79 8.59
N LEU A 86 -0.09 14.02 9.07
CA LEU A 86 0.26 15.16 8.21
C LEU A 86 1.70 15.06 7.68
N LEU A 87 2.65 14.62 8.51
CA LEU A 87 4.03 14.43 8.08
C LEU A 87 4.15 13.37 6.98
N GLY A 88 3.41 12.26 7.10
CA GLY A 88 3.35 11.20 6.09
C GLY A 88 2.80 11.68 4.76
N GLY A 89 1.67 12.40 4.81
CA GLY A 89 1.07 12.99 3.61
C GLY A 89 1.97 14.04 2.95
N ILE A 90 2.56 14.95 3.73
CA ILE A 90 3.51 15.97 3.23
C ILE A 90 4.77 15.32 2.65
N PHE A 91 5.28 14.26 3.27
CA PHE A 91 6.44 13.54 2.79
C PHE A 91 6.17 12.90 1.43
N LEU A 92 5.03 12.21 1.27
CA LEU A 92 4.64 11.63 -0.02
C LEU A 92 4.35 12.71 -1.06
N TRP A 93 3.67 13.79 -0.69
CA TRP A 93 3.47 14.95 -1.57
C TRP A 93 4.80 15.57 -2.04
N GLY A 94 5.80 15.64 -1.15
CA GLY A 94 7.13 16.13 -1.52
C GLY A 94 7.84 15.18 -2.49
N ILE A 95 7.73 13.87 -2.27
CA ILE A 95 8.27 12.85 -3.18
C ILE A 95 7.58 12.91 -4.55
N ASP A 96 6.26 13.01 -4.55
CA ASP A 96 5.40 13.13 -5.73
C ASP A 96 5.84 14.29 -6.64
N LYS A 97 6.13 15.45 -6.06
CA LYS A 97 6.58 16.64 -6.82
C LYS A 97 8.00 16.52 -7.37
N VAL A 98 8.84 15.66 -6.80
CA VAL A 98 10.22 15.49 -7.23
C VAL A 98 10.35 14.37 -8.28
N LEU A 99 9.70 13.23 -8.06
CA LEU A 99 9.95 12.03 -8.84
C LEU A 99 9.09 11.99 -10.10
N PRO A 100 9.70 11.78 -11.29
CA PRO A 100 8.96 11.65 -12.54
C PRO A 100 8.10 10.39 -12.52
N HIS A 101 6.79 10.55 -12.59
CA HIS A 101 5.84 9.45 -12.56
C HIS A 101 4.62 9.75 -13.43
N LEU A 102 3.83 8.72 -13.69
CA LEU A 102 2.63 8.81 -14.52
C LEU A 102 1.57 7.89 -13.92
N HIS A 103 0.34 8.36 -13.82
CA HIS A 103 -0.75 7.51 -13.37
C HIS A 103 -1.19 6.54 -14.48
N PRO A 104 -1.68 5.33 -14.13
CA PRO A 104 -2.00 4.25 -15.07
C PRO A 104 -2.86 4.63 -16.27
N ASN A 105 -3.73 5.63 -16.13
CA ASN A 105 -4.72 6.03 -17.13
C ASN A 105 -4.42 7.39 -17.79
N THR A 106 -3.33 8.06 -17.39
CA THR A 106 -2.98 9.40 -17.83
C THR A 106 -2.09 9.39 -19.10
N PRO A 107 -2.30 10.33 -20.04
CA PRO A 107 -1.42 10.54 -21.19
C PRO A 107 0.00 10.97 -20.79
N VAL A 108 1.02 10.62 -21.58
CA VAL A 108 2.44 10.89 -21.25
C VAL A 108 2.77 12.39 -21.16
N ASP A 109 2.04 13.24 -21.88
CA ASP A 109 2.15 14.70 -21.83
C ASP A 109 1.63 15.31 -20.52
N LYS A 110 0.95 14.52 -19.69
CA LYS A 110 0.46 14.90 -18.36
C LYS A 110 1.19 14.17 -17.23
N ALA A 111 2.39 13.66 -17.49
CA ALA A 111 3.20 13.05 -16.45
C ALA A 111 3.57 14.11 -15.36
N GLU A 112 3.80 13.69 -14.12
CA GLU A 112 4.14 14.54 -12.96
C GLU A 112 5.58 14.36 -12.43
N GLY A 113 6.17 15.38 -11.80
CA GLY A 113 7.56 15.41 -11.35
C GLY A 113 8.60 16.02 -12.32
N ILE A 114 9.89 15.87 -12.04
CA ILE A 114 10.99 16.54 -12.79
C ILE A 114 11.60 15.58 -13.84
N TYR A 115 12.04 16.10 -14.99
CA TYR A 115 12.77 15.36 -16.05
C TYR A 115 11.97 14.28 -16.80
N GLN A 116 10.68 14.53 -16.99
CA GLN A 116 9.72 13.56 -17.50
C GLN A 116 9.83 13.30 -19.00
N GLU A 117 10.16 14.34 -19.75
CA GLU A 117 10.16 14.35 -21.22
C GLU A 117 11.08 13.29 -21.86
N LYS A 118 12.03 12.75 -21.10
CA LYS A 118 12.99 11.73 -21.56
C LYS A 118 12.67 10.31 -21.10
N ARG A 119 11.61 10.11 -20.30
CA ARG A 119 11.27 8.80 -19.71
C ARG A 119 10.20 8.09 -20.53
N LYS A 120 10.32 6.76 -20.63
CA LYS A 120 9.29 5.93 -21.26
C LYS A 120 8.09 5.84 -20.33
N ARG A 121 6.87 5.82 -20.88
CA ARG A 121 5.61 5.58 -20.16
C ARG A 121 5.73 4.42 -19.15
N SER A 122 6.28 3.29 -19.59
CA SER A 122 6.48 2.12 -18.73
C SER A 122 7.33 2.40 -17.49
N THR A 123 8.33 3.28 -17.61
CA THR A 123 9.18 3.70 -16.49
C THR A 123 8.40 4.60 -15.54
N LEU A 124 7.59 5.51 -16.06
CA LEU A 124 6.79 6.44 -15.25
C LEU A 124 5.69 5.70 -14.47
N LEU A 125 5.02 4.72 -15.09
CA LEU A 125 4.03 3.87 -14.42
C LEU A 125 4.63 3.01 -13.31
N VAL A 126 5.78 2.39 -13.58
CA VAL A 126 6.49 1.58 -12.57
C VAL A 126 6.94 2.46 -11.41
N LEU A 127 7.45 3.66 -11.70
CA LEU A 127 7.86 4.61 -10.66
C LEU A 127 6.69 5.05 -9.79
N ALA A 128 5.54 5.41 -10.38
CA ALA A 128 4.33 5.77 -9.62
C ALA A 128 3.98 4.68 -8.60
N ILE A 129 3.84 3.44 -9.10
CA ILE A 129 3.37 2.32 -8.26
C ILE A 129 4.44 1.88 -7.26
N THR A 130 5.73 2.00 -7.60
CA THR A 130 6.81 1.84 -6.62
C THR A 130 6.68 2.85 -5.48
N LEU A 131 6.23 4.08 -5.71
CA LEU A 131 6.04 5.05 -4.64
C LEU A 131 4.85 4.71 -3.75
N HIS A 132 3.80 4.08 -4.29
CA HIS A 132 2.63 3.60 -3.53
C HIS A 132 2.97 2.44 -2.61
N ASN A 133 3.86 1.57 -3.08
CA ASN A 133 4.30 0.39 -2.36
C ASN A 133 5.24 0.73 -1.17
N ILE A 134 5.78 1.95 -1.09
CA ILE A 134 6.61 2.39 0.05
C ILE A 134 5.76 2.55 1.34
N PRO A 135 4.67 3.35 1.35
CA PRO A 135 3.76 3.43 2.49
C PRO A 135 3.23 2.07 2.95
N GLU A 136 2.88 1.18 2.02
CA GLU A 136 2.36 -0.16 2.32
C GLU A 136 3.41 -1.03 3.01
N GLY A 137 4.62 -1.08 2.44
CA GLY A 137 5.74 -1.78 3.06
C GLY A 137 6.03 -1.21 4.46
N LEU A 138 6.12 0.11 4.60
CA LEU A 138 6.29 0.77 5.90
C LEU A 138 5.19 0.40 6.89
N ALA A 139 3.92 0.38 6.47
CA ALA A 139 2.79 0.04 7.32
C ALA A 139 2.92 -1.38 7.89
N VAL A 140 3.19 -2.38 7.04
CA VAL A 140 3.42 -3.77 7.49
C VAL A 140 4.64 -3.84 8.40
N GLY A 141 5.73 -3.17 8.01
CA GLY A 141 6.98 -3.14 8.79
C GLY A 141 6.80 -2.58 10.20
N ILE A 142 6.12 -1.45 10.31
CA ILE A 142 5.87 -0.79 11.60
C ILE A 142 4.96 -1.65 12.47
N ALA A 143 3.91 -2.24 11.89
CA ALA A 143 2.97 -3.09 12.63
C ALA A 143 3.66 -4.34 13.22
N PHE A 144 4.49 -5.04 12.44
CA PHE A 144 5.27 -6.17 12.95
C PHE A 144 6.43 -5.74 13.85
N GLY A 145 7.12 -4.64 13.53
CA GLY A 145 8.22 -4.11 14.34
C GLY A 145 7.80 -3.71 15.75
N ALA A 146 6.55 -3.28 15.92
CA ALA A 146 5.94 -2.99 17.22
C ALA A 146 5.94 -4.22 18.15
N LEU A 147 5.88 -5.44 17.61
CA LEU A 147 5.88 -6.68 18.39
C LEU A 147 7.18 -6.89 19.17
N ALA A 148 8.28 -6.25 18.75
CA ALA A 148 9.56 -6.30 19.46
C ALA A 148 9.49 -5.65 20.85
N ASN A 149 8.54 -4.74 21.07
CA ASN A 149 8.39 -3.98 22.31
C ASN A 149 7.29 -4.56 23.22
N GLY A 150 7.22 -5.90 23.33
CA GLY A 150 6.23 -6.58 24.18
C GLY A 150 4.88 -6.83 23.51
N GLY A 151 4.90 -7.19 22.22
CA GLY A 151 3.68 -7.50 21.45
C GLY A 151 2.82 -8.58 22.10
N THR A 152 1.51 -8.36 22.08
CA THR A 152 0.47 -9.31 22.47
C THR A 152 0.00 -10.16 21.28
N GLU A 153 -0.73 -11.24 21.55
CA GLU A 153 -1.39 -12.01 20.49
C GLU A 153 -2.33 -11.13 19.63
N ALA A 154 -3.02 -10.16 20.26
CA ALA A 154 -3.86 -9.19 19.55
C ALA A 154 -3.05 -8.31 18.60
N SER A 155 -1.91 -7.76 19.05
CA SER A 155 -1.06 -6.95 18.16
C SER A 155 -0.48 -7.75 16.99
N LEU A 156 -0.17 -9.04 17.19
CA LEU A 156 0.24 -9.93 16.10
C LEU A 156 -0.91 -10.17 15.13
N ALA A 157 -2.12 -10.38 15.64
CA ALA A 157 -3.30 -10.60 14.83
C ALA A 157 -3.65 -9.35 14.00
N GLY A 158 -3.55 -8.16 14.57
CA GLY A 158 -3.66 -6.88 13.85
C GLY A 158 -2.59 -6.71 12.76
N ALA A 159 -1.33 -7.04 13.04
CA ALA A 159 -0.25 -6.97 12.04
C ALA A 159 -0.46 -7.97 10.87
N ILE A 160 -0.90 -9.19 11.17
CA ILE A 160 -1.27 -10.19 10.15
C ILE A 160 -2.46 -9.69 9.34
N THR A 161 -3.45 -9.10 9.98
CA THR A 161 -4.65 -8.57 9.33
C THR A 161 -4.33 -7.43 8.37
N LEU A 162 -3.47 -6.49 8.78
CA LEU A 162 -2.94 -5.45 7.90
C LEU A 162 -2.22 -6.05 6.68
N ALA A 163 -1.34 -7.03 6.90
CA ALA A 163 -0.63 -7.70 5.81
C ALA A 163 -1.57 -8.46 4.85
N LEU A 164 -2.65 -9.08 5.36
CA LEU A 164 -3.67 -9.71 4.54
C LEU A 164 -4.45 -8.68 3.72
N GLY A 165 -4.85 -7.56 4.33
CA GLY A 165 -5.51 -6.44 3.64
C GLY A 165 -4.66 -5.91 2.48
N ILE A 166 -3.40 -5.58 2.77
CA ILE A 166 -2.43 -5.12 1.76
C ILE A 166 -2.25 -6.20 0.68
N GLY A 167 -2.01 -7.46 1.04
CA GLY A 167 -1.87 -8.53 0.06
C GLY A 167 -3.09 -8.69 -0.86
N ILE A 168 -4.30 -8.53 -0.33
CA ILE A 168 -5.54 -8.63 -1.12
C ILE A 168 -5.64 -7.51 -2.16
N GLN A 169 -5.27 -6.28 -1.81
CA GLN A 169 -5.34 -5.14 -2.71
C GLN A 169 -4.14 -5.03 -3.67
N ASN A 170 -2.98 -5.57 -3.30
CA ASN A 170 -1.80 -5.67 -4.16
C ASN A 170 -2.04 -6.47 -5.44
N PHE A 171 -2.95 -7.46 -5.42
CA PHE A 171 -3.31 -8.19 -6.64
C PHE A 171 -3.91 -7.23 -7.70
N PRO A 172 -4.99 -6.47 -7.43
CA PRO A 172 -5.41 -5.34 -8.25
C PRO A 172 -4.30 -4.45 -8.77
N GLU A 173 -3.37 -4.02 -7.92
CA GLU A 173 -2.28 -3.14 -8.34
C GLU A 173 -1.34 -3.80 -9.35
N GLY A 174 -0.94 -5.05 -9.09
CA GLY A 174 -0.10 -5.81 -10.02
C GLY A 174 -0.74 -5.93 -11.40
N VAL A 175 -2.07 -6.07 -11.46
CA VAL A 175 -2.84 -6.06 -12.71
C VAL A 175 -2.80 -4.66 -13.34
N ALA A 176 -2.98 -3.61 -12.56
CA ALA A 176 -3.00 -2.22 -13.01
C ALA A 176 -1.66 -1.73 -13.60
N VAL A 177 -0.51 -2.23 -13.11
CA VAL A 177 0.80 -1.95 -13.73
C VAL A 177 0.96 -2.73 -15.03
N SER A 178 0.70 -4.03 -15.00
CA SER A 178 1.22 -4.96 -16.01
C SER A 178 0.31 -5.06 -17.23
N MET A 179 -1.02 -5.00 -17.05
CA MET A 179 -1.97 -5.18 -18.14
C MET A 179 -1.99 -4.01 -19.13
N PRO A 180 -1.90 -2.73 -18.74
CA PRO A 180 -1.77 -1.64 -19.70
C PRO A 180 -0.51 -1.76 -20.56
N LEU A 181 0.63 -2.10 -19.96
CA LEU A 181 1.88 -2.34 -20.67
C LEU A 181 1.73 -3.48 -21.70
N ARG A 182 1.04 -4.54 -21.28
CA ARG A 182 0.76 -5.69 -22.15
C ARG A 182 -0.16 -5.32 -23.32
N ALA A 183 -1.18 -4.50 -23.08
CA ALA A 183 -2.11 -4.02 -24.08
C ALA A 183 -1.40 -3.14 -25.14
N GLU A 184 -0.42 -2.34 -24.71
CA GLU A 184 0.42 -1.49 -25.55
C GLU A 184 1.50 -2.24 -26.36
N GLY A 185 1.54 -3.58 -26.26
CA GLY A 185 2.40 -4.42 -27.08
C GLY A 185 3.74 -4.81 -26.45
N ILE A 186 3.98 -4.46 -25.18
CA ILE A 186 5.14 -4.98 -24.45
C ILE A 186 4.99 -6.50 -24.28
N SER A 187 6.11 -7.23 -24.33
CA SER A 187 6.12 -8.70 -24.21
C SER A 187 5.57 -9.15 -22.85
N ARG A 188 5.03 -10.37 -22.78
CA ARG A 188 4.45 -10.94 -21.55
C ARG A 188 5.44 -10.90 -20.39
N SER A 189 6.65 -11.42 -20.62
CA SER A 189 7.70 -11.47 -19.61
C SER A 189 8.12 -10.08 -19.13
N LYS A 190 8.23 -9.10 -20.03
CA LYS A 190 8.64 -7.75 -19.65
C LYS A 190 7.53 -6.99 -18.91
N SER A 191 6.27 -7.18 -19.30
CA SER A 191 5.11 -6.59 -18.61
C SER A 191 4.97 -7.17 -17.20
N PHE A 192 5.17 -8.49 -17.06
CA PHE A 192 5.22 -9.17 -15.76
C PHE A 192 6.36 -8.64 -14.88
N GLN A 193 7.58 -8.54 -15.43
CA GLN A 193 8.73 -8.01 -14.69
C GLN A 193 8.47 -6.60 -14.19
N TYR A 194 7.94 -5.70 -15.02
CA TYR A 194 7.59 -4.36 -14.57
C TYR A 194 6.52 -4.37 -13.46
N GLY A 195 5.49 -5.20 -13.58
CA GLY A 195 4.44 -5.30 -12.55
C GLY A 195 4.91 -5.88 -11.22
N GLN A 196 5.74 -6.91 -11.21
CA GLN A 196 6.22 -7.48 -9.94
C GLN A 196 7.36 -6.65 -9.33
N PHE A 197 8.22 -6.04 -10.14
CA PHE A 197 9.31 -5.20 -9.63
C PHE A 197 8.80 -3.88 -9.05
N SER A 198 7.61 -3.40 -9.42
CA SER A 198 7.04 -2.21 -8.79
C SER A 198 6.76 -2.43 -7.30
N GLY A 199 6.32 -3.63 -6.90
CA GLY A 199 6.08 -4.03 -5.50
C GLY A 199 7.31 -4.55 -4.75
N MET A 200 8.46 -4.74 -5.41
CA MET A 200 9.67 -5.26 -4.74
C MET A 200 10.24 -4.28 -3.70
N VAL A 201 9.76 -3.05 -3.67
CA VAL A 201 10.11 -2.06 -2.64
C VAL A 201 9.42 -2.34 -1.30
N GLU A 202 8.28 -3.05 -1.28
CA GLU A 202 7.53 -3.29 -0.04
C GLU A 202 8.38 -4.01 1.02
N PRO A 203 9.09 -5.13 0.72
CA PRO A 203 9.91 -5.80 1.72
C PRO A 203 11.07 -4.94 2.23
N ILE A 204 11.62 -4.07 1.37
CA ILE A 204 12.72 -3.17 1.74
C ILE A 204 12.20 -2.10 2.69
N ALA A 205 11.10 -1.44 2.32
CA ALA A 205 10.43 -0.44 3.13
C ALA A 205 9.97 -1.01 4.48
N ALA A 206 9.47 -2.25 4.47
CA ALA A 206 9.01 -2.92 5.68
C ALA A 206 10.13 -3.25 6.66
N VAL A 207 11.27 -3.75 6.18
CA VAL A 207 12.43 -3.98 7.05
C VAL A 207 12.93 -2.66 7.66
N ILE A 208 12.94 -1.57 6.88
CA ILE A 208 13.29 -0.23 7.38
C ILE A 208 12.29 0.22 8.45
N GLY A 209 10.99 0.07 8.19
CA GLY A 209 9.92 0.43 9.13
C GLY A 209 10.00 -0.37 10.43
N ALA A 210 10.20 -1.69 10.34
CA ALA A 210 10.32 -2.57 11.49
C ALA A 210 11.52 -2.18 12.35
N ILE A 211 12.71 -2.01 11.74
CA ILE A 211 13.92 -1.57 12.44
C ILE A 211 13.70 -0.22 13.12
N ALA A 212 13.08 0.75 12.44
CA ALA A 212 12.88 2.09 12.98
C ALA A 212 12.10 2.09 14.29
N VAL A 213 11.10 1.22 14.43
CA VAL A 213 10.23 1.18 15.62
C VAL A 213 10.65 0.15 16.67
N SER A 214 11.42 -0.88 16.29
CA SER A 214 11.95 -1.87 17.24
C SER A 214 12.98 -1.29 18.23
N PHE A 215 13.54 -0.10 17.96
CA PHE A 215 14.50 0.55 18.85
C PHE A 215 13.96 1.79 19.57
N ILE A 216 12.80 2.32 19.17
CA ILE A 216 12.28 3.60 19.65
C ILE A 216 10.77 3.50 19.88
N GLU A 217 10.38 2.88 21.01
CA GLU A 217 8.97 2.68 21.37
C GLU A 217 8.13 3.99 21.34
N PRO A 218 8.60 5.15 21.85
CA PRO A 218 7.83 6.39 21.78
C PRO A 218 7.57 6.92 20.37
N LEU A 219 8.26 6.38 19.35
CA LEU A 219 8.08 6.74 17.94
C LEU A 219 6.91 5.98 17.28
N LEU A 220 6.47 4.86 17.87
CA LEU A 220 5.42 3.99 17.32
C LEU A 220 4.15 4.74 16.85
N PRO A 221 3.47 5.56 17.68
CA PRO A 221 2.23 6.21 17.26
C PRO A 221 2.45 7.22 16.13
N TYR A 222 3.61 7.88 16.10
CA TYR A 222 3.99 8.77 15.01
C TYR A 222 4.25 7.99 13.71
N ALA A 223 4.94 6.85 13.81
CA ALA A 223 5.28 6.02 12.67
C ALA A 223 4.04 5.37 12.04
N LEU A 224 3.15 4.78 12.84
CA LEU A 224 1.88 4.21 12.38
C LEU A 224 1.04 5.27 11.65
N SER A 225 0.92 6.45 12.26
CA SER A 225 0.14 7.54 11.68
C SER A 225 0.81 8.14 10.44
N PHE A 226 2.13 8.17 10.39
CA PHE A 226 2.89 8.53 9.19
C PHE A 226 2.58 7.59 8.03
N ALA A 227 2.59 6.27 8.26
CA ALA A 227 2.22 5.30 7.23
C ALA A 227 0.77 5.50 6.76
N ALA A 228 -0.17 5.74 7.69
CA ALA A 228 -1.57 6.02 7.36
C ALA A 228 -1.74 7.30 6.53
N GLY A 229 -1.07 8.39 6.90
CA GLY A 229 -1.14 9.66 6.18
C GLY A 229 -0.56 9.57 4.77
N ALA A 230 0.56 8.87 4.63
CA ALA A 230 1.16 8.58 3.34
C ALA A 230 0.23 7.73 2.45
N MET A 231 -0.41 6.70 3.02
CA MET A 231 -1.35 5.84 2.31
C MET A 231 -2.62 6.59 1.88
N ILE A 232 -3.22 7.41 2.75
CA ILE A 232 -4.39 8.22 2.40
C ILE A 232 -4.05 9.23 1.30
N PHE A 233 -2.87 9.86 1.32
CA PHE A 233 -2.44 10.75 0.26
C PHE A 233 -2.45 10.04 -1.10
N VAL A 234 -1.83 8.86 -1.18
CA VAL A 234 -1.80 8.04 -2.40
C VAL A 234 -3.21 7.65 -2.88
N VAL A 235 -4.09 7.23 -1.97
CA VAL A 235 -5.44 6.83 -2.35
C VAL A 235 -6.23 7.99 -2.96
N VAL A 236 -6.14 9.16 -2.35
CA VAL A 236 -6.90 10.35 -2.78
C VAL A 236 -6.33 10.92 -4.08
N GLU A 237 -5.00 11.03 -4.18
CA GLU A 237 -4.35 11.62 -5.34
C GLU A 237 -4.41 10.72 -6.57
N GLU A 238 -4.33 9.40 -6.38
CA GLU A 238 -4.09 8.49 -7.50
C GLU A 238 -5.14 7.38 -7.66
N VAL A 239 -5.45 6.63 -6.60
CA VAL A 239 -6.26 5.41 -6.71
C VAL A 239 -7.72 5.75 -7.03
N ILE A 240 -8.32 6.69 -6.29
CA ILE A 240 -9.69 7.13 -6.52
C ILE A 240 -9.83 7.75 -7.92
N PRO A 241 -9.02 8.74 -8.34
CA PRO A 241 -9.10 9.29 -9.69
C PRO A 241 -8.91 8.22 -10.77
N SER A 242 -7.89 7.38 -10.65
CA SER A 242 -7.57 6.34 -11.65
C SER A 242 -8.72 5.36 -11.86
N SER A 243 -9.45 5.01 -10.80
CA SER A 243 -10.61 4.11 -10.88
C SER A 243 -11.82 4.74 -11.59
N GLN A 244 -11.87 6.06 -11.72
CA GLN A 244 -13.03 6.81 -12.19
C GLN A 244 -12.84 7.47 -13.58
N GLU A 245 -11.60 7.54 -14.08
CA GLU A 245 -11.24 8.23 -15.32
C GLU A 245 -11.90 7.67 -16.59
N LYS A 246 -12.28 6.40 -16.60
CA LYS A 246 -12.83 5.72 -17.80
C LYS A 246 -14.36 5.60 -17.79
N GLY A 247 -15.03 6.37 -16.93
CA GLY A 247 -16.49 6.55 -16.96
C GLY A 247 -17.30 5.57 -16.11
N ASN A 248 -16.66 4.66 -15.36
CA ASN A 248 -17.35 3.67 -14.50
C ASN A 248 -17.44 4.14 -13.03
N LYS A 249 -17.74 5.42 -12.79
CA LYS A 249 -17.66 6.05 -11.46
C LYS A 249 -18.50 5.36 -10.38
N ASP A 250 -19.76 5.03 -10.69
CA ASP A 250 -20.66 4.40 -9.72
C ASP A 250 -20.16 3.00 -9.35
N LEU A 251 -19.70 2.25 -10.35
CA LEU A 251 -19.14 0.91 -10.15
C LEU A 251 -17.87 0.96 -9.29
N ALA A 252 -16.93 1.87 -9.62
CA ALA A 252 -15.70 2.05 -8.86
C ALA A 252 -15.98 2.46 -7.41
N SER A 253 -16.97 3.34 -7.19
CA SER A 253 -17.39 3.77 -5.85
C SER A 253 -18.01 2.63 -5.04
N MET A 254 -18.84 1.79 -5.67
CA MET A 254 -19.39 0.60 -5.02
C MET A 254 -18.30 -0.42 -4.71
N SER A 255 -17.35 -0.64 -5.61
CA SER A 255 -16.19 -1.51 -5.37
C SER A 255 -15.32 -0.99 -4.23
N LEU A 256 -15.13 0.33 -4.11
CA LEU A 256 -14.46 0.97 -2.98
C LEU A 256 -15.18 0.67 -1.66
N MET A 257 -16.51 0.84 -1.61
CA MET A 257 -17.28 0.49 -0.41
C MET A 257 -17.11 -0.99 -0.04
N ILE A 258 -17.09 -1.89 -1.02
CA ILE A 258 -16.87 -3.32 -0.78
C ILE A 258 -15.47 -3.58 -0.22
N GLY A 259 -14.43 -2.96 -0.78
CA GLY A 259 -13.05 -3.09 -0.27
C GLY A 259 -12.91 -2.54 1.14
N PHE A 260 -13.52 -1.39 1.41
CA PHE A 260 -13.55 -0.79 2.73
C PHE A 260 -14.22 -1.71 3.76
N VAL A 261 -15.41 -2.23 3.44
CA VAL A 261 -16.14 -3.15 4.33
C VAL A 261 -15.37 -4.45 4.54
N LEU A 262 -14.76 -4.99 3.49
CA LEU A 262 -13.94 -6.20 3.60
C LEU A 262 -12.78 -5.98 4.57
N MET A 263 -12.04 -4.88 4.42
CA MET A 263 -10.91 -4.59 5.31
C MET A 263 -11.38 -4.28 6.75
N MET A 264 -12.48 -3.55 6.91
CA MET A 264 -13.09 -3.32 8.23
C MET A 264 -13.49 -4.64 8.90
N ILE A 265 -14.07 -5.58 8.15
CA ILE A 265 -14.43 -6.91 8.70
C ILE A 265 -13.17 -7.70 9.05
N LEU A 266 -12.14 -7.68 8.21
CA LEU A 266 -10.87 -8.34 8.51
C LEU A 266 -10.31 -7.81 9.82
N ASP A 267 -10.21 -6.49 9.97
CA ASP A 267 -9.65 -5.85 11.16
C ASP A 267 -10.49 -6.12 12.41
N VAL A 268 -11.80 -5.85 12.38
CA VAL A 268 -12.67 -6.00 13.56
C VAL A 268 -12.89 -7.46 13.96
N ALA A 269 -12.84 -8.40 13.02
CA ALA A 269 -13.06 -9.82 13.32
C ALA A 269 -11.79 -10.59 13.67
N LEU A 270 -10.62 -10.14 13.19
CA LEU A 270 -9.35 -10.86 13.34
C LEU A 270 -8.30 -10.09 14.17
N GLY A 271 -8.47 -8.78 14.37
CA GLY A 271 -7.55 -7.89 15.09
C GLY A 271 -7.92 -7.66 16.55
#